data_AF-A0A7L4NNP3-F1
#
_entry.id   AF-A0A7L4NNP3-F1
#
_cell.length_a   1.000
_cell.length_b   1.000
_cell.length_c   1.000
_cell.angle_alpha   90.00
_cell.angle_beta   90.00
_cell.angle_gamma   90.00
#
_symmetry.space_group_name_H-M   'P 1'
#
loop_
_entity.id
_entity.type
_entity.pdbx_description
1 polymer ?
#
loop_
_entity_poly.entity_id
_entity_poly.type
_entity_poly.pdbx_seq_one_letter_code
_entity_poly.pdbx_strand_id
1 'polypeptide(L)'
;RHMPRHTSREVLIIFSSLTTCDPANIYDLIKRLKAVKIRVSVIGLSAEVRVCTVLAQETGGTYHVILDETHYKELLMHHVSPSPASSNSECSLIRMGFPQHTIASLSDQDAKPSFSMVRLENNSEPGLTLGGYFCPQCRAKYCELPVECKICGLTLVSAPHLARSYHHLFPLDAFQEVPLEEYQGERYCQGCQGEMKDQNVYICKVCQNAFCVECDLFVHDSLHCCPGCIHEYPAPKCA
;
A
#
# COMPACT_ATOMS: atom_id res chain seq x y z
N ARG A 1 8.72 1.90 -20.15
CA ARG A 1 9.31 2.85 -19.17
C ARG A 1 10.40 2.11 -18.41
N HIS A 2 11.59 2.67 -18.29
CA HIS A 2 12.69 2.02 -17.55
C HIS A 2 12.45 2.15 -16.05
N MET A 3 12.07 1.05 -15.38
CA MET A 3 11.90 1.04 -13.93
C MET A 3 13.26 0.88 -13.23
N PRO A 4 13.61 1.74 -12.25
CA PRO A 4 14.86 1.64 -11.50
C PRO A 4 15.07 0.28 -10.82
N ARG A 5 16.32 -0.06 -10.48
CA ARG A 5 16.67 -1.34 -9.86
C ARG A 5 16.14 -1.53 -8.43
N HIS A 6 15.89 -0.44 -7.70
CA HIS A 6 15.35 -0.46 -6.34
C HIS A 6 13.84 -0.71 -6.28
N THR A 7 13.14 -0.63 -7.42
CA THR A 7 11.69 -0.85 -7.44
C THR A 7 11.40 -2.34 -7.34
N SER A 8 10.43 -2.72 -6.50
CA SER A 8 9.87 -4.06 -6.57
C SER A 8 9.13 -4.20 -7.90
N ARG A 9 9.51 -5.22 -8.68
CA ARG A 9 8.92 -5.50 -9.98
C ARG A 9 8.00 -6.69 -9.83
N GLU A 10 6.72 -6.40 -9.77
CA GLU A 10 5.70 -7.39 -9.48
C GLU A 10 4.68 -7.45 -10.61
N VAL A 11 4.26 -8.66 -10.96
CA VAL A 11 3.23 -8.92 -11.95
C VAL A 11 2.19 -9.83 -11.31
N LEU A 12 0.95 -9.36 -11.24
CA LEU A 12 -0.20 -10.16 -10.83
C LEU A 12 -0.97 -10.58 -12.08
N ILE A 13 -1.09 -11.89 -12.31
CA ILE A 13 -1.80 -12.47 -13.45
C ILE A 13 -3.09 -13.10 -12.95
N ILE A 14 -4.24 -12.66 -13.47
CA ILE A 14 -5.51 -13.36 -13.27
C ILE A 14 -5.69 -14.28 -14.48
N PHE A 15 -5.61 -15.59 -14.24
CA PHE A 15 -5.58 -16.60 -15.30
C PHE A 15 -6.86 -17.46 -15.28
N SER A 16 -7.62 -17.40 -16.38
CA SER A 16 -8.91 -18.11 -16.51
C SER A 16 -8.85 -19.40 -17.31
N SER A 17 -7.80 -19.59 -18.11
CA SER A 17 -7.68 -20.72 -19.03
C SER A 17 -7.03 -21.92 -18.34
N LEU A 18 -7.26 -23.12 -18.90
CA LEU A 18 -6.55 -24.34 -18.50
C LEU A 18 -5.28 -24.56 -19.32
N THR A 19 -5.17 -23.89 -20.47
CA THR A 19 -4.07 -24.07 -21.43
C THR A 19 -3.43 -22.73 -21.76
N THR A 20 -2.10 -22.68 -21.71
CA THR A 20 -1.26 -21.56 -22.17
C THR A 20 -0.82 -21.85 -23.61
N CYS A 21 -1.27 -21.02 -24.57
CA CYS A 21 -0.95 -21.19 -25.99
C CYS A 21 0.13 -20.20 -26.42
N ASP A 22 1.36 -20.42 -25.96
CA ASP A 22 2.50 -19.55 -26.27
C ASP A 22 3.26 -20.06 -27.50
N PRO A 23 3.67 -19.17 -28.43
CA PRO A 23 4.42 -19.57 -29.63
C PRO A 23 5.89 -19.93 -29.33
N ALA A 24 6.40 -19.59 -28.14
CA ALA A 24 7.79 -19.77 -27.74
C ALA A 24 7.90 -20.51 -26.40
N ASN A 25 9.10 -20.97 -26.06
CA ASN A 25 9.36 -21.71 -24.84
C ASN A 25 9.25 -20.82 -23.58
N ILE A 26 8.22 -21.04 -22.77
CA ILE A 26 7.98 -20.30 -21.52
C ILE A 26 9.05 -20.55 -20.45
N TYR A 27 9.71 -21.71 -20.44
CA TYR A 27 10.74 -22.00 -19.45
C TYR A 27 11.97 -21.11 -19.60
N ASP A 28 12.29 -20.69 -20.82
CA ASP A 28 13.38 -19.74 -21.06
C ASP A 28 12.99 -18.33 -20.62
N LEU A 29 11.70 -17.97 -20.74
CA LEU A 29 11.18 -16.73 -20.20
C LEU A 29 11.25 -16.72 -18.67
N ILE A 30 10.88 -17.81 -17.99
CA ILE A 30 10.98 -17.94 -16.53
C ILE A 30 12.42 -17.66 -16.06
N LYS A 31 13.42 -18.24 -16.73
CA LYS A 31 14.85 -17.98 -16.45
C LYS A 31 15.23 -16.52 -16.64
N ARG A 32 14.73 -15.86 -17.70
CA ARG A 32 14.95 -14.43 -17.94
C ARG A 32 14.30 -13.57 -16.86
N LEU A 33 13.06 -13.87 -16.46
CA LEU A 33 12.35 -13.15 -15.41
C LEU A 33 13.08 -13.23 -14.07
N LYS A 34 13.60 -14.42 -13.73
CA LYS A 34 14.44 -14.65 -12.56
C LYS A 34 15.72 -13.83 -12.61
N ALA A 35 16.40 -13.77 -13.76
CA ALA A 35 17.59 -12.94 -13.95
C ALA A 35 17.32 -11.44 -13.79
N VAL A 36 16.13 -10.97 -14.21
CA VAL A 36 15.70 -9.57 -14.12
C VAL A 36 15.08 -9.23 -12.75
N LYS A 37 14.98 -10.22 -11.84
CA LYS A 37 14.37 -10.11 -10.50
C LYS A 37 12.91 -9.62 -10.56
N ILE A 38 12.13 -10.14 -11.50
CA ILE A 38 10.68 -9.88 -11.59
C ILE A 38 9.96 -10.99 -10.86
N ARG A 39 9.11 -10.62 -9.91
CA ARG A 39 8.23 -11.56 -9.22
C ARG A 39 6.89 -11.65 -9.93
N VAL A 40 6.43 -12.87 -10.18
CA VAL A 40 5.14 -13.11 -10.83
C VAL A 40 4.26 -13.94 -9.90
N SER A 41 3.12 -13.37 -9.52
CA SER A 41 2.06 -14.07 -8.79
C SER A 41 0.87 -14.30 -9.71
N VAL A 42 0.22 -15.46 -9.57
CA VAL A 42 -0.88 -15.86 -10.44
C VAL A 42 -2.06 -16.32 -9.61
N ILE A 43 -3.25 -15.81 -9.95
CA ILE A 43 -4.52 -16.27 -9.41
C ILE A 43 -5.23 -17.03 -10.54
N GLY A 44 -5.32 -18.35 -10.40
CA GLY A 44 -6.00 -19.23 -11.34
C GLY A 44 -7.48 -19.40 -11.03
N LEU A 45 -8.34 -19.45 -12.04
CA LEU A 45 -9.75 -19.79 -11.88
C LEU A 45 -9.97 -21.30 -11.90
N SER A 46 -10.59 -21.83 -10.84
CA SER A 46 -11.07 -23.21 -10.67
C SER A 46 -10.05 -24.36 -10.77
N ALA A 47 -8.90 -24.16 -11.41
CA ALA A 47 -7.92 -25.21 -11.64
C ALA A 47 -6.48 -24.70 -11.54
N GLU A 48 -5.59 -25.65 -11.23
CA GLU A 48 -4.16 -25.42 -11.21
C GLU A 48 -3.51 -25.78 -12.55
N VAL A 49 -2.73 -24.84 -13.10
CA VAL A 49 -1.93 -25.07 -14.30
C VAL A 49 -0.47 -25.20 -13.91
N ARG A 50 0.11 -26.39 -14.13
CA ARG A 50 1.48 -26.73 -13.71
C ARG A 50 2.54 -25.71 -14.13
N VAL A 51 2.41 -25.18 -15.35
CA VAL A 51 3.34 -24.17 -15.88
C VAL A 51 3.30 -22.88 -15.05
N CYS A 52 2.10 -22.43 -14.67
CA CYS A 52 1.91 -21.25 -13.82
C CYS A 52 2.41 -21.48 -12.40
N THR A 53 2.23 -22.70 -11.86
CA THR A 53 2.79 -23.08 -10.55
C THR A 53 4.32 -22.97 -10.55
N VAL A 54 4.98 -23.52 -11.59
CA VAL A 54 6.45 -23.44 -11.72
C VAL A 54 6.90 -21.99 -11.92
N LEU A 55 6.19 -21.20 -12.71
CA LEU A 55 6.47 -19.78 -12.91
C LEU A 55 6.44 -19.00 -11.59
N ALA A 56 5.40 -19.17 -10.78
CA ALA A 56 5.27 -18.50 -9.49
C ALA A 56 6.39 -18.93 -8.51
N GLN A 57 6.62 -20.23 -8.40
CA GLN A 57 7.66 -20.79 -7.50
C GLN A 57 9.08 -20.32 -7.89
N GLU A 58 9.42 -20.32 -9.18
CA GLU A 58 10.75 -19.92 -9.67
C GLU A 58 11.03 -18.42 -9.54
N THR A 59 9.98 -17.60 -9.68
CA THR A 59 10.07 -16.14 -9.55
C THR A 59 9.89 -15.66 -8.11
N GLY A 60 9.55 -16.56 -7.17
CA GLY A 60 9.31 -16.25 -5.76
C GLY A 60 7.97 -15.57 -5.49
N GLY A 61 7.01 -15.69 -6.42
CA GLY A 61 5.62 -15.26 -6.25
C GLY A 61 4.75 -16.37 -5.68
N THR A 62 3.44 -16.11 -5.65
CA THR A 62 2.44 -17.05 -5.11
C THR A 62 1.47 -17.47 -6.21
N TYR A 63 1.03 -18.72 -6.15
CA TYR A 63 -0.01 -19.28 -7.01
C TYR A 63 -1.20 -19.68 -6.15
N HIS A 64 -2.37 -19.12 -6.43
CA HIS A 64 -3.61 -19.46 -5.72
C HIS A 64 -4.71 -19.81 -6.71
N VAL A 65 -5.60 -20.73 -6.32
CA VAL A 65 -6.77 -21.14 -7.11
C VAL A 65 -8.03 -20.60 -6.45
N ILE A 66 -8.85 -19.92 -7.24
CA ILE A 66 -10.14 -19.40 -6.79
C ILE A 66 -11.12 -20.57 -6.58
N LEU A 67 -11.74 -20.59 -5.41
CA LEU A 67 -12.79 -21.53 -5.05
C LEU A 67 -14.16 -20.84 -5.18
N ASP A 68 -14.35 -19.78 -4.39
CA ASP A 68 -15.58 -19.00 -4.30
C ASP A 68 -15.31 -17.49 -4.47
N GLU A 69 -16.36 -16.68 -4.60
CA GLU A 69 -16.25 -15.22 -4.71
C GLU A 69 -15.62 -14.59 -3.45
N THR A 70 -15.93 -15.12 -2.26
CA THR A 70 -15.34 -14.67 -0.99
C THR A 70 -13.83 -14.94 -0.98
N HIS A 71 -13.43 -16.17 -1.33
CA HIS A 71 -12.03 -16.54 -1.43
C HIS A 71 -11.29 -15.70 -2.49
N TYR A 72 -11.93 -15.38 -3.62
CA TYR A 72 -11.32 -14.47 -4.61
C TYR A 72 -11.05 -13.07 -4.03
N LYS A 73 -12.00 -12.51 -3.27
CA LYS A 73 -11.80 -11.22 -2.59
C LYS A 73 -10.66 -11.29 -1.59
N GLU A 74 -10.56 -12.36 -0.80
CA GLU A 74 -9.46 -12.58 0.13
C GLU A 74 -8.10 -12.64 -0.57
N LEU A 75 -8.00 -13.36 -1.69
CA LEU A 75 -6.77 -13.45 -2.48
C LEU A 75 -6.37 -12.08 -3.07
N LEU A 76 -7.33 -11.30 -3.55
CA LEU A 76 -7.06 -9.93 -4.01
C LEU A 76 -6.54 -9.06 -2.86
N MET A 77 -7.21 -9.11 -1.70
CA MET A 77 -6.82 -8.35 -0.51
C MET A 77 -5.42 -8.76 -0.01
N HIS A 78 -5.07 -10.04 -0.08
CA HIS A 78 -3.73 -10.52 0.26
C HIS A 78 -2.65 -9.87 -0.62
N HIS A 79 -2.94 -9.62 -1.90
CA HIS A 79 -2.03 -8.96 -2.83
C HIS A 79 -2.05 -7.42 -2.76
N VAL A 80 -2.97 -6.81 -1.99
CA VAL A 80 -2.96 -5.36 -1.73
C VAL A 80 -1.81 -4.99 -0.79
N SER A 81 -1.54 -5.83 0.22
CA SER A 81 -0.42 -5.61 1.13
C SER A 81 0.91 -5.80 0.39
N PRO A 82 1.87 -4.86 0.53
CA PRO A 82 3.17 -5.00 -0.08
C PRO A 82 3.85 -6.22 0.53
N SER A 83 4.22 -7.16 -0.32
CA SER A 83 4.97 -8.33 0.10
C SER A 83 6.33 -7.97 0.71
N PRO A 84 6.91 -8.86 1.53
CA PRO A 84 8.29 -8.72 1.95
C PRO A 84 9.24 -8.76 0.75
N ALA A 85 10.19 -7.82 0.74
CA ALA A 85 11.26 -7.79 -0.27
C ALA A 85 12.22 -8.97 -0.05
N SER A 86 12.72 -9.57 -1.13
CA SER A 86 13.79 -10.56 -1.05
C SER A 86 15.06 -9.91 -0.49
N SER A 87 15.81 -10.62 0.34
CA SER A 87 17.03 -10.14 1.02
C SER A 87 18.11 -9.56 0.07
N ASN A 88 18.09 -9.94 -1.21
CA ASN A 88 19.03 -9.47 -2.24
C ASN A 88 18.54 -8.23 -3.03
N SER A 89 17.58 -7.49 -2.47
CA SER A 89 17.06 -6.25 -3.06
C SER A 89 17.96 -5.08 -2.69
N GLU A 90 18.31 -4.24 -3.67
CA GLU A 90 19.15 -3.07 -3.44
C GLU A 90 18.33 -1.97 -2.75
N CYS A 91 18.69 -1.64 -1.51
CA CYS A 91 18.16 -0.48 -0.81
C CYS A 91 18.92 0.78 -1.25
N SER A 92 18.41 1.51 -2.24
CA SER A 92 18.99 2.79 -2.67
C SER A 92 18.20 3.97 -2.13
N LEU A 93 18.89 5.00 -1.65
CA LEU A 93 18.25 6.28 -1.29
C LEU A 93 17.81 7.02 -2.56
N ILE A 94 16.52 7.31 -2.67
CA ILE A 94 15.93 8.00 -3.81
C ILE A 94 15.67 9.46 -3.41
N ARG A 95 16.02 10.39 -4.30
CA ARG A 95 15.62 11.79 -4.11
C ARG A 95 14.14 11.91 -4.44
N MET A 96 13.33 12.32 -3.46
CA MET A 96 11.91 12.64 -3.65
C MET A 96 11.69 14.15 -3.52
N GLY A 97 10.70 14.66 -4.26
CA GLY A 97 10.26 16.04 -4.18
C GLY A 97 8.94 16.15 -3.42
N PHE A 98 8.89 17.04 -2.43
CA PHE A 98 7.66 17.41 -1.71
C PHE A 98 7.18 18.77 -2.21
N PRO A 99 6.34 18.81 -3.26
CA PRO A 99 5.83 20.07 -3.78
C PRO A 99 4.79 20.65 -2.81
N GLN A 100 4.80 21.98 -2.67
CA GLN A 100 3.74 22.70 -1.96
C GLN A 100 2.57 22.95 -2.90
N HIS A 101 1.35 22.88 -2.37
CA HIS A 101 0.15 23.26 -3.10
C HIS A 101 0.00 24.78 -3.03
N THR A 102 0.12 25.45 -4.18
CA THR A 102 -0.10 26.90 -4.25
C THR A 102 -1.41 27.15 -4.95
N ILE A 103 -2.32 27.83 -4.26
CA ILE A 103 -3.59 28.29 -4.80
C ILE A 103 -3.38 29.75 -5.18
N ALA A 104 -3.34 30.05 -6.47
CA ALA A 104 -3.41 31.43 -6.92
C ALA A 104 -4.88 31.86 -6.94
N SER A 105 -5.22 32.90 -6.17
CA SER A 105 -6.56 33.49 -6.18
C SER A 105 -6.64 34.53 -7.31
N LEU A 106 -7.80 34.69 -7.94
CA LEU A 106 -8.02 35.71 -8.99
C LEU A 106 -7.83 37.15 -8.49
N SER A 107 -7.77 37.35 -7.17
CA SER A 107 -7.53 38.63 -6.50
C SER A 107 -6.06 39.04 -6.41
N ASP A 108 -5.12 38.12 -6.65
CA ASP A 108 -3.70 38.43 -6.60
C ASP A 108 -3.23 38.99 -7.96
N GLN A 109 -2.55 40.15 -7.94
CA GLN A 109 -2.07 40.81 -9.16
C GLN A 109 -1.06 39.97 -9.98
N ASP A 110 -0.54 38.88 -9.39
CA ASP A 110 0.41 37.94 -10.00
C ASP A 110 -0.19 36.58 -10.39
N ALA A 111 -1.53 36.43 -10.36
CA ALA A 111 -2.21 35.18 -10.72
C ALA A 111 -2.13 34.89 -12.24
N LYS A 112 -0.99 34.32 -12.68
CA LYS A 112 -0.78 33.91 -14.07
C LYS A 112 -1.38 32.51 -14.30
N PRO A 113 -2.43 32.37 -15.13
CA PRO A 113 -2.93 31.07 -15.51
C PRO A 113 -1.81 30.30 -16.23
N SER A 114 -1.57 29.08 -15.79
CA SER A 114 -0.46 28.25 -16.29
C SER A 114 -0.98 26.86 -16.62
N PHE A 115 -0.50 26.32 -17.74
CA PHE A 115 -0.76 24.95 -18.14
C PHE A 115 -0.08 23.99 -17.19
N SER A 116 -0.77 22.90 -16.84
CA SER A 116 -0.16 21.80 -16.10
C SER A 116 0.49 20.81 -17.07
N MET A 117 1.65 20.30 -16.69
CA MET A 117 2.43 19.40 -17.55
C MET A 117 1.79 18.02 -17.71
N VAL A 118 0.85 17.64 -16.81
CA VAL A 118 0.13 16.35 -16.85
C VAL A 118 -0.88 16.31 -17.99
N ARG A 119 -1.52 17.44 -18.29
CA ARG A 119 -2.66 17.49 -19.23
C ARG A 119 -2.24 17.65 -20.68
N LEU A 120 -0.97 18.00 -20.92
CA LEU A 120 -0.37 18.09 -22.27
C LEU A 120 -0.15 16.71 -22.93
N GLU A 121 -0.04 15.62 -22.16
CA GLU A 121 0.16 14.27 -22.70
C GLU A 121 -1.16 13.51 -22.98
N ASN A 122 -2.26 13.84 -22.30
CA ASN A 122 -3.42 12.95 -22.22
C ASN A 122 -4.50 13.16 -23.29
N ASN A 123 -4.27 13.98 -24.35
CA ASN A 123 -5.29 14.36 -25.35
C ASN A 123 -6.63 14.87 -24.73
N SER A 124 -6.60 15.20 -23.45
CA SER A 124 -7.69 15.81 -22.71
C SER A 124 -7.54 17.31 -22.83
N GLU A 125 -8.65 18.01 -23.09
CA GLU A 125 -8.72 19.46 -23.25
C GLU A 125 -7.74 20.20 -22.30
N PRO A 126 -6.83 21.05 -22.83
CA PRO A 126 -5.83 21.74 -22.03
C PRO A 126 -6.52 22.81 -21.16
N GLY A 127 -6.95 22.39 -19.97
CA GLY A 127 -7.56 23.28 -18.98
C GLY A 127 -6.52 24.20 -18.34
N LEU A 128 -6.72 25.50 -18.46
CA LEU A 128 -5.99 26.49 -17.66
C LEU A 128 -6.39 26.32 -16.20
N THR A 129 -5.40 26.08 -15.34
CA THR A 129 -5.61 26.04 -13.90
C THR A 129 -4.91 27.23 -13.26
N LEU A 130 -5.45 27.75 -12.17
CA LEU A 130 -4.84 28.85 -11.41
C LEU A 130 -3.90 28.29 -10.33
N GLY A 131 -4.33 27.25 -9.62
CA GLY A 131 -3.53 26.55 -8.61
C GLY A 131 -2.90 25.25 -9.11
N GLY A 132 -1.92 24.76 -8.37
CA GLY A 132 -1.30 23.46 -8.60
C GLY A 132 -0.10 23.20 -7.70
N TYR A 133 0.51 22.03 -7.90
CA TYR A 133 1.74 21.61 -7.25
C TYR A 133 2.95 22.03 -8.07
N PHE A 134 3.91 22.67 -7.42
CA PHE A 134 5.14 23.13 -8.07
C PHE A 134 6.32 22.23 -7.74
N CYS A 135 6.99 21.69 -8.75
CA CYS A 135 8.19 20.90 -8.57
C CYS A 135 9.29 21.75 -7.88
N PRO A 136 9.92 21.27 -6.80
CA PRO A 136 10.92 22.05 -6.07
C PRO A 136 12.20 22.30 -6.87
N GLN A 137 12.50 21.48 -7.88
CA GLN A 137 13.74 21.58 -8.66
C GLN A 137 13.59 22.42 -9.94
N CYS A 138 12.54 22.19 -10.73
CA CYS A 138 12.34 22.86 -12.01
C CYS A 138 11.17 23.85 -12.05
N ARG A 139 10.40 23.96 -10.95
CA ARG A 139 9.20 24.80 -10.82
C ARG A 139 8.09 24.50 -11.85
N ALA A 140 8.14 23.33 -12.49
CA ALA A 140 7.05 22.86 -13.33
C ALA A 140 5.77 22.62 -12.52
N LYS A 141 4.63 22.91 -13.15
CA LYS A 141 3.32 22.81 -12.52
C LYS A 141 2.64 21.47 -12.84
N TYR A 142 2.11 20.84 -11.81
CA TYR A 142 1.34 19.60 -11.84
C TYR A 142 -0.02 19.80 -11.16
N CYS A 143 -1.09 19.19 -11.70
CA CYS A 143 -2.42 19.26 -11.08
C CYS A 143 -2.61 18.21 -9.99
N GLU A 144 -1.97 17.06 -10.13
CA GLU A 144 -2.18 15.89 -9.29
C GLU A 144 -0.84 15.32 -8.83
N LEU A 145 -0.87 14.63 -7.70
CA LEU A 145 0.24 13.87 -7.11
C LEU A 145 -0.28 12.49 -6.74
N PRO A 146 0.56 11.44 -6.75
CA PRO A 146 1.99 11.44 -7.04
C PRO A 146 2.31 11.37 -8.54
N VAL A 147 3.32 12.10 -8.99
CA VAL A 147 3.73 12.13 -10.42
C VAL A 147 5.26 12.26 -10.54
N GLU A 148 5.86 11.58 -11.52
CA GLU A 148 7.25 11.82 -11.90
C GLU A 148 7.38 13.08 -12.76
N CYS A 149 8.23 14.01 -12.34
CA CYS A 149 8.42 15.26 -13.04
C CYS A 149 9.11 15.03 -14.40
N LYS A 150 8.41 15.33 -15.49
CA LYS A 150 8.88 15.17 -16.87
C LYS A 150 10.12 15.98 -17.25
N ILE A 151 10.37 17.09 -16.55
CA ILE A 151 11.51 17.98 -16.86
C ILE A 151 12.78 17.52 -16.13
N CYS A 152 12.68 17.18 -14.85
CA CYS A 152 13.84 16.86 -14.02
C CYS A 152 13.94 15.39 -13.58
N GLY A 153 12.95 14.55 -13.88
CA GLY A 153 12.89 13.13 -13.48
C GLY A 153 12.62 12.90 -11.98
N LEU A 154 12.36 13.95 -11.19
CA LEU A 154 12.14 13.82 -9.75
C LEU A 154 10.73 13.28 -9.46
N THR A 155 10.61 12.25 -8.63
CA THR A 155 9.32 11.74 -8.16
C THR A 155 8.70 12.73 -7.17
N LEU A 156 7.55 13.28 -7.52
CA LEU A 156 6.80 14.22 -6.69
C LEU A 156 5.74 13.46 -5.88
N VAL A 157 5.83 13.55 -4.56
CA VAL A 157 4.94 12.86 -3.61
C VAL A 157 4.56 13.84 -2.51
N SER A 158 3.36 13.70 -1.94
CA SER A 158 2.96 14.46 -0.76
C SER A 158 3.34 13.69 0.52
N ALA A 159 3.73 14.38 1.58
CA ALA A 159 4.03 13.74 2.86
C ALA A 159 2.87 12.85 3.38
N PRO A 160 1.58 13.23 3.25
CA PRO A 160 0.45 12.37 3.62
C PRO A 160 0.39 11.04 2.86
N HIS A 161 0.85 10.99 1.60
CA HIS A 161 0.84 9.76 0.82
C HIS A 161 1.83 8.74 1.37
N LEU A 162 3.03 9.19 1.77
CA LEU A 162 4.00 8.35 2.48
C LEU A 162 3.48 7.98 3.87
N ALA A 163 2.84 8.93 4.55
CA ALA A 163 2.31 8.70 5.87
C ALA A 163 1.28 7.56 5.90
N ARG A 164 0.44 7.49 4.86
CA ARG A 164 -0.51 6.39 4.71
C ARG A 164 0.16 5.03 4.60
N SER A 165 1.38 4.90 4.11
CA SER A 165 2.08 3.60 4.05
C SER A 165 2.78 3.18 5.35
N TYR A 166 2.80 4.01 6.40
CA TYR A 166 3.51 3.67 7.64
C TYR A 166 2.97 2.42 8.33
N HIS A 167 1.67 2.13 8.24
CA HIS A 167 1.08 0.93 8.86
C HIS A 167 1.65 -0.38 8.30
N HIS A 168 2.14 -0.40 7.07
CA HIS A 168 2.85 -1.56 6.52
C HIS A 168 4.29 -1.68 7.03
N LEU A 169 4.91 -0.57 7.43
CA LEU A 169 6.28 -0.55 7.97
C LEU A 169 6.31 -0.93 9.45
N PHE A 170 5.28 -0.52 10.19
CA PHE A 170 5.12 -0.77 11.62
C PHE A 170 3.70 -1.30 11.87
N PRO A 171 3.45 -2.58 11.58
CA PRO A 171 2.15 -3.18 11.83
C PRO A 171 1.85 -3.20 13.33
N LEU A 172 0.58 -3.06 13.68
CA LEU A 172 0.12 -3.19 15.05
C LEU A 172 0.18 -4.66 15.48
N ASP A 173 0.67 -4.90 16.69
CA ASP A 173 0.63 -6.24 17.30
C ASP A 173 -0.81 -6.64 17.62
N ALA A 174 -1.17 -7.88 17.25
CA ALA A 174 -2.45 -8.47 17.61
C ALA A 174 -2.68 -8.42 19.13
N PHE A 175 -3.88 -8.00 19.51
CA PHE A 175 -4.32 -7.96 20.90
C PHE A 175 -4.42 -9.38 21.47
N GLN A 176 -4.22 -9.48 22.79
CA GLN A 176 -4.37 -10.74 23.49
C GLN A 176 -5.85 -10.98 23.79
N GLU A 177 -6.38 -12.08 23.27
CA GLU A 177 -7.73 -12.54 23.57
C GLU A 177 -7.76 -13.19 24.96
N VAL A 178 -8.62 -12.68 25.84
CA VAL A 178 -8.82 -13.19 27.19
C VAL A 178 -10.32 -13.39 27.41
N PRO A 179 -10.77 -14.56 27.92
CA PRO A 179 -12.18 -14.76 28.24
C PRO A 179 -12.62 -13.83 29.38
N LEU A 180 -13.85 -13.35 29.33
CA LEU A 180 -14.43 -12.44 30.34
C LEU A 180 -14.35 -12.98 31.78
N GLU A 181 -14.34 -14.30 31.94
CA GLU A 181 -14.29 -14.99 33.23
C GLU A 181 -12.95 -14.77 33.95
N GLU A 182 -11.87 -14.63 33.18
CA GLU A 182 -10.51 -14.42 33.69
C GLU A 182 -10.16 -12.94 33.84
N TYR A 183 -10.96 -12.06 33.24
CA TYR A 183 -10.69 -10.63 33.24
C TYR A 183 -11.16 -9.96 34.55
N GLN A 184 -10.21 -9.49 35.36
CA GLN A 184 -10.45 -8.85 36.66
C GLN A 184 -10.56 -7.31 36.58
N GLY A 185 -10.87 -6.74 35.41
CA GLY A 185 -10.94 -5.28 35.19
C GLY A 185 -12.36 -4.74 35.06
N GLU A 186 -12.47 -3.43 34.81
CA GLU A 186 -13.74 -2.76 34.52
C GLU A 186 -14.34 -3.29 33.21
N ARG A 187 -15.65 -3.56 33.21
CA ARG A 187 -16.37 -4.12 32.05
C ARG A 187 -16.71 -3.09 30.97
N TYR A 188 -15.88 -2.06 30.83
CA TYR A 188 -16.06 -1.01 29.83
C TYR A 188 -14.91 -1.05 28.83
N CYS A 189 -15.26 -0.95 27.54
CA CYS A 189 -14.28 -0.82 26.48
C CYS A 189 -13.65 0.58 26.50
N GLN A 190 -12.32 0.67 26.50
CA GLN A 190 -11.63 1.96 26.51
C GLN A 190 -11.82 2.77 25.21
N GLY A 191 -12.15 2.10 24.10
CA GLY A 191 -12.37 2.73 22.80
C GLY A 191 -13.75 3.37 22.66
N CYS A 192 -14.82 2.58 22.86
CA CYS A 192 -16.20 3.03 22.66
C CYS A 192 -16.95 3.39 23.95
N GLN A 193 -16.35 3.15 25.13
CA GLN A 193 -16.99 3.29 26.45
C GLN A 193 -18.26 2.45 26.61
N GLY A 194 -18.46 1.45 25.75
CA GLY A 194 -19.55 0.50 25.84
C GLY A 194 -19.28 -0.61 26.85
N GLU A 195 -20.34 -1.14 27.45
CA GLU A 195 -20.26 -2.32 28.31
C GLU A 195 -19.89 -3.56 27.47
N MET A 196 -18.87 -4.30 27.90
CA MET A 196 -18.41 -5.52 27.25
C MET A 196 -19.36 -6.68 27.57
N LYS A 197 -20.19 -7.06 26.60
CA LYS A 197 -21.17 -8.17 26.71
C LYS A 197 -20.69 -9.48 26.08
N ASP A 198 -19.65 -9.40 25.25
CA ASP A 198 -19.11 -10.53 24.48
C ASP A 198 -18.23 -11.42 25.35
N GLN A 199 -18.15 -12.71 25.04
CA GLN A 199 -17.40 -13.71 25.84
C GLN A 199 -15.90 -13.42 25.96
N ASN A 200 -15.34 -12.66 25.01
CA ASN A 200 -13.91 -12.37 24.92
C ASN A 200 -13.63 -10.87 25.02
N VAL A 201 -12.53 -10.54 25.69
CA VAL A 201 -11.96 -9.20 25.81
C VAL A 201 -10.62 -9.17 25.11
N TYR A 202 -10.34 -8.09 24.39
CA TYR A 202 -9.09 -7.90 23.64
C TYR A 202 -8.21 -6.92 24.39
N ILE A 203 -7.03 -7.37 24.82
CA ILE A 203 -6.11 -6.58 25.64
C ILE A 203 -4.87 -6.21 24.82
N CYS A 204 -4.54 -4.92 24.80
CA CYS A 204 -3.31 -4.48 24.15
C CYS A 204 -2.07 -4.89 24.97
N LYS A 205 -1.05 -5.46 24.32
CA LYS A 205 0.17 -5.93 24.99
C LYS A 205 1.04 -4.80 25.58
N VAL A 206 0.90 -3.57 25.07
CA VAL A 206 1.75 -2.42 25.44
C VAL A 206 1.10 -1.58 26.54
N CYS A 207 -0.11 -1.08 26.31
CA CYS A 207 -0.83 -0.22 27.26
C CYS A 207 -1.76 -0.99 28.20
N GLN A 208 -1.95 -2.30 27.99
CA GLN A 208 -2.82 -3.16 28.81
C GLN A 208 -4.30 -2.71 28.88
N ASN A 209 -4.72 -1.82 27.99
CA ASN A 209 -6.11 -1.38 27.89
C ASN A 209 -6.98 -2.46 27.23
N ALA A 210 -8.24 -2.55 27.69
CA ALA A 210 -9.23 -3.52 27.21
C ALA A 210 -10.15 -2.92 26.12
N PHE A 211 -10.41 -3.73 25.10
CA PHE A 211 -11.23 -3.40 23.94
C PHE A 211 -12.26 -4.51 23.68
N CYS A 212 -13.42 -4.14 23.13
CA CYS A 212 -14.41 -5.08 22.60
C CYS A 212 -14.03 -5.54 21.18
N VAL A 213 -14.72 -6.57 20.67
CA VAL A 213 -14.51 -7.12 19.32
C VAL A 213 -14.60 -6.04 18.24
N GLU A 214 -15.60 -5.16 18.31
CA GLU A 214 -15.79 -4.10 17.31
C GLU A 214 -14.65 -3.10 17.29
N CYS A 215 -14.15 -2.72 18.48
CA CYS A 215 -13.01 -1.83 18.59
C CYS A 215 -11.71 -2.51 18.14
N ASP A 216 -11.55 -3.80 18.41
CA ASP A 216 -10.41 -4.58 17.93
C ASP A 216 -10.35 -4.62 16.40
N LEU A 217 -11.46 -4.97 15.75
CA LEU A 217 -11.58 -4.96 14.29
C LEU A 217 -11.33 -3.56 13.70
N PHE A 218 -11.94 -2.53 14.28
CA PHE A 218 -11.74 -1.15 13.81
C PHE A 218 -10.29 -0.69 13.93
N VAL A 219 -9.63 -1.06 15.03
CA VAL A 219 -8.22 -0.72 15.26
C VAL A 219 -7.30 -1.44 14.28
N HIS A 220 -7.53 -2.71 13.99
CA HIS A 220 -6.67 -3.48 13.08
C HIS A 220 -6.93 -3.20 11.60
N ASP A 221 -8.17 -2.97 11.18
CA ASP A 221 -8.53 -2.80 9.77
C ASP A 221 -8.51 -1.34 9.28
N SER A 222 -8.85 -0.39 10.17
CA SER A 222 -9.04 1.02 9.78
C SER A 222 -7.97 1.93 10.39
N LEU A 223 -7.81 1.88 11.71
CA LEU A 223 -6.96 2.85 12.43
C LEU A 223 -5.47 2.48 12.34
N HIS A 224 -5.17 1.17 12.33
CA HIS A 224 -3.83 0.57 12.33
C HIS A 224 -2.92 1.01 13.50
N CYS A 225 -3.48 1.62 14.55
CA CYS A 225 -2.77 2.03 15.77
C CYS A 225 -3.68 1.85 16.98
N CYS A 226 -3.13 1.48 18.14
CA CYS A 226 -3.90 1.42 19.38
C CYS A 226 -4.09 2.84 19.98
N PRO A 227 -5.33 3.32 20.20
CA PRO A 227 -5.57 4.64 20.79
C PRO A 227 -4.98 4.79 22.20
N GLY A 228 -5.01 3.74 23.02
CA GLY A 228 -4.44 3.76 24.37
C GLY A 228 -2.93 4.01 24.37
N CYS A 229 -2.22 3.39 23.42
CA CYS A 229 -0.77 3.61 23.30
C CYS A 229 -0.42 5.06 22.94
N ILE A 230 -1.26 5.75 22.16
CA ILE A 230 -1.04 7.16 21.79
C ILE A 230 -1.17 8.07 23.00
N HIS A 231 -2.15 7.80 23.88
CA HIS A 231 -2.37 8.61 25.08
C HIS A 231 -1.32 8.36 26.17
N GLU A 232 -0.86 7.12 26.33
CA GLU A 232 0.15 6.76 27.35
C GLU A 232 1.59 7.04 26.88
N TYR A 233 1.85 7.08 25.57
CA TYR A 233 3.15 7.46 25.00
C TYR A 233 3.07 8.75 24.15
N PRO A 234 3.06 9.94 24.77
CA PRO A 234 3.28 11.19 24.04
C PRO A 234 4.74 11.40 23.62
N ALA A 235 5.67 10.47 23.89
CA ALA A 235 7.08 10.61 23.49
C ALA A 235 7.70 9.26 23.07
N PRO A 236 8.20 9.12 21.83
CA PRO A 236 9.20 8.10 21.56
C PRO A 236 10.46 8.44 22.36
N LYS A 237 11.06 7.44 23.02
CA LYS A 237 12.49 7.50 23.37
C LYS A 237 13.25 7.44 22.05
N CYS A 238 13.50 8.59 21.44
CA CYS A 238 14.52 8.70 20.40
C CYS A 238 15.86 8.33 21.05
N ALA A 239 16.41 7.17 20.67
CA ALA A 239 17.82 6.86 20.82
C ALA A 239 18.54 7.22 19.52
#